data_AF-A0A7X4HHW2-F1
#
_entry.id   AF-A0A7X4HHW2-F1
#
_cell.length_a   1.000
_cell.length_b   1.000
_cell.length_c   1.000
_cell.angle_alpha   90.00
_cell.angle_beta   90.00
_cell.angle_gamma   90.00
#
_symmetry.space_group_name_H-M   'P 1'
#
loop_
_entity.id
_entity.type
_entity.pdbx_description
1 polymer ?
#
loop_
_entity_poly.entity_id
_entity_poly.type
_entity_poly.pdbx_seq_one_letter_code
_entity_poly.pdbx_strand_id
1 'polypeptide(L)'
;MKLSDIVARLVTGWCIVLLLYGLLTFPDAPLKPCQDGPYCGKGHVTHTEEEYQAFSRWQTLLFVSWPFGLLVAFTRKKKSSAAPPYENSTYN
;
A
#
# COMPACT_ATOMS: atom_id res chain seq x y z
N MET A 1 5.63 19.70 -16.99
CA MET A 1 5.32 18.72 -15.92
C MET A 1 4.10 19.23 -15.16
N LYS A 2 3.01 18.46 -15.03
CA LYS A 2 1.77 18.93 -14.35
C LYS A 2 1.87 18.70 -12.84
N LEU A 3 1.31 19.61 -12.05
CA LEU A 3 1.28 19.50 -10.58
C LEU A 3 0.68 18.16 -10.12
N SER A 4 -0.35 17.67 -10.81
CA SER A 4 -0.98 16.37 -10.55
C SER A 4 -0.01 15.19 -10.69
N ASP A 5 0.93 15.24 -11.62
CA ASP A 5 1.93 14.18 -11.81
C ASP A 5 2.98 14.20 -10.70
N ILE A 6 3.34 15.38 -10.19
CA ILE A 6 4.26 15.53 -9.06
C ILE A 6 3.61 14.96 -7.80
N VAL A 7 2.37 15.36 -7.50
CA VAL A 7 1.60 14.85 -6.36
C VAL A 7 1.45 13.33 -6.45
N ALA A 8 1.13 12.80 -7.64
CA ALA A 8 1.01 11.37 -7.83
C ALA A 8 2.30 10.62 -7.49
N ARG A 9 3.46 11.10 -7.98
CA ARG A 9 4.77 10.50 -7.69
C ARG A 9 5.12 10.55 -6.22
N LEU A 10 4.84 11.67 -5.54
CA LEU A 10 5.09 11.82 -4.11
C LEU A 10 4.25 10.86 -3.28
N VAL A 11 2.96 10.76 -3.56
CA VAL A 11 2.06 9.82 -2.86
C VAL A 11 2.48 8.37 -3.11
N THR A 12 2.78 8.01 -4.37
CA THR A 12 3.26 6.66 -4.68
C THR A 12 4.58 6.35 -3.98
N GLY A 13 5.55 7.28 -4.02
CA GLY A 13 6.82 7.13 -3.31
C GLY A 13 6.64 6.96 -1.81
N TRP A 14 5.78 7.77 -1.20
CA TRP A 14 5.43 7.68 0.23
C TRP A 14 4.85 6.30 0.60
N CYS A 15 3.89 5.80 -0.17
CA CYS A 15 3.32 4.47 0.08
C CYS A 15 4.36 3.35 -0.04
N ILE A 16 5.26 3.44 -1.01
CA ILE A 16 6.36 2.46 -1.19
C ILE A 16 7.29 2.49 0.03
N VAL A 17 7.71 3.69 0.47
CA VAL A 17 8.58 3.84 1.64
C VAL A 17 7.91 3.29 2.90
N LEU A 18 6.63 3.60 3.14
CA LEU A 18 5.88 3.07 4.28
C LEU A 18 5.79 1.54 4.25
N LEU A 19 5.54 0.94 3.08
CA LEU A 19 5.49 -0.51 2.94
C LEU A 19 6.85 -1.17 3.21
N LEU A 20 7.92 -0.63 2.62
CA LEU A 20 9.27 -1.17 2.79
C LEU A 20 9.76 -1.03 4.23
N TYR A 21 9.49 0.10 4.87
CA TYR A 21 9.80 0.29 6.28
C TYR A 21 9.14 -0.78 7.15
N GLY A 22 7.85 -1.06 6.93
CA GLY A 22 7.15 -2.10 7.67
C GLY A 22 7.72 -3.50 7.47
N LEU A 23 8.06 -3.85 6.23
CA LEU A 23 8.64 -5.16 5.90
C LEU A 23 10.03 -5.38 6.50
N LEU A 24 10.83 -4.32 6.60
CA LEU A 24 12.17 -4.39 7.18
C LEU A 24 12.15 -4.34 8.72
N THR A 25 11.25 -3.56 9.30
CA THR A 25 11.20 -3.33 10.76
C THR A 25 10.36 -4.37 11.49
N PHE A 26 9.32 -4.93 10.87
CA PHE A 26 8.41 -5.90 11.50
C PHE A 26 8.33 -7.22 10.69
N PRO A 27 9.44 -7.98 10.57
CA PRO A 27 9.50 -9.20 9.76
C PRO A 27 8.59 -10.33 10.30
N ASP A 28 8.28 -10.28 11.59
CA ASP A 28 7.45 -11.22 12.34
C ASP A 28 5.99 -10.75 12.50
N ALA A 29 5.59 -9.68 11.82
CA ALA A 29 4.19 -9.25 11.81
C ALA A 29 3.23 -10.36 11.32
N PRO A 30 1.97 -10.40 11.81
CA PRO A 30 1.32 -9.43 12.70
C PRO A 30 1.53 -9.72 14.19
N LEU A 31 1.79 -8.67 14.96
CA LEU A 31 1.91 -8.70 16.42
C LEU A 31 0.51 -8.75 17.06
N LYS A 32 0.34 -9.63 18.06
CA LYS A 32 -0.94 -9.89 18.74
C LYS A 32 -0.72 -10.06 20.24
N PRO A 33 -1.72 -9.77 21.11
CA PRO A 33 -1.63 -10.13 22.52
C PRO A 33 -1.49 -11.65 22.68
N CYS A 34 -0.66 -12.08 23.63
CA CYS A 34 -0.30 -13.48 23.84
C CYS A 34 -0.87 -14.01 25.16
N GLN A 35 -0.97 -15.35 25.31
CA GLN A 35 -1.39 -15.95 26.59
C GLN A 35 -0.26 -15.97 27.62
N ASP A 36 0.98 -16.22 27.19
CA ASP A 36 2.16 -16.40 28.05
C ASP A 36 3.06 -15.14 28.16
N GLY A 37 2.67 -14.04 27.53
CA GLY A 37 3.42 -12.78 27.48
C GLY A 37 2.58 -11.64 26.92
N PRO A 38 3.06 -10.39 26.96
CA PRO A 38 2.24 -9.22 26.62
C PRO A 38 1.87 -9.19 25.13
N TYR A 39 2.83 -9.45 24.22
CA TYR A 39 2.60 -9.49 22.77
C TYR A 39 3.50 -10.53 22.09
N CYS A 40 3.00 -11.17 21.03
CA CYS A 40 3.74 -12.13 20.22
C CYS A 40 3.58 -11.88 18.72
N GLY A 41 4.67 -12.10 17.97
CA GLY A 41 4.68 -12.12 16.51
C GLY A 41 4.47 -13.54 15.94
N LYS A 42 4.67 -13.68 14.62
CA LYS A 42 4.76 -14.98 13.96
C LYS A 42 5.92 -15.77 14.57
N GLY A 43 5.62 -16.99 15.02
CA GLY A 43 6.62 -17.88 15.64
C GLY A 43 6.71 -17.79 17.16
N HIS A 44 5.74 -17.16 17.85
CA HIS A 44 5.74 -17.00 19.32
C HIS A 44 6.95 -16.23 19.87
N VAL A 45 7.61 -15.44 19.02
CA VAL A 45 8.60 -14.47 19.47
C VAL A 45 7.88 -13.43 20.33
N THR A 46 8.34 -13.25 21.55
CA THR A 46 7.76 -12.29 22.51
C THR A 46 8.27 -10.90 22.22
N HIS A 47 7.35 -9.93 22.28
CA HIS A 47 7.62 -8.53 22.02
C HIS A 47 7.18 -7.66 23.18
N THR A 48 7.83 -6.51 23.27
CA THR A 48 7.50 -5.49 24.25
C THR A 48 6.26 -4.69 23.84
N GLU A 49 5.64 -3.99 24.79
CA GLU A 49 4.53 -3.09 24.50
C GLU A 49 4.93 -1.96 23.54
N GLU A 50 6.17 -1.47 23.65
CA GLU A 50 6.70 -0.40 22.81
C GLU A 50 6.76 -0.83 21.33
N GLU A 51 7.22 -2.05 21.07
CA GLU A 51 7.25 -2.63 19.71
C GLU A 51 5.85 -2.84 19.14
N TYR A 52 4.91 -3.30 19.98
CA TYR A 52 3.51 -3.42 19.58
C TYR A 52 2.90 -2.07 19.22
N GLN A 53 3.15 -1.02 20.02
CA GLN A 53 2.68 0.32 19.70
C GLN A 53 3.32 0.87 18.43
N ALA A 54 4.62 0.64 18.20
CA ALA A 54 5.29 1.04 16.98
C ALA A 54 4.67 0.37 15.74
N PHE A 55 4.41 -0.95 15.82
CA PHE A 55 3.71 -1.70 14.78
C PHE A 55 2.29 -1.18 14.55
N SER A 56 1.53 -0.92 15.61
CA SER A 56 0.16 -0.40 15.53
C SER A 56 0.11 0.99 14.87
N ARG A 57 1.04 1.88 15.20
CA ARG A 57 1.18 3.19 14.56
C ARG A 57 1.53 3.05 13.08
N TRP A 58 2.49 2.21 12.74
CA TRP A 58 2.85 1.94 11.35
C TRP A 58 1.67 1.35 10.55
N GLN A 59 0.97 0.36 11.11
CA GLN A 59 -0.18 -0.29 10.48
C GLN A 59 -1.30 0.73 10.25
N THR A 60 -1.57 1.59 11.23
CA THR A 60 -2.54 2.67 11.11
C THR A 60 -2.14 3.65 10.00
N LEU A 61 -0.88 4.09 9.95
CA LEU A 61 -0.37 4.95 8.87
C LEU A 61 -0.51 4.30 7.50
N LEU A 62 -0.23 3.00 7.40
CA LEU A 62 -0.38 2.26 6.14
C LEU A 62 -1.84 2.25 5.68
N PHE A 63 -2.78 1.90 6.55
CA PHE A 63 -4.21 1.88 6.20
C PHE A 63 -4.78 3.26 5.91
N VAL A 64 -4.35 4.29 6.65
CA VAL A 64 -4.74 5.68 6.38
C VAL A 64 -4.14 6.19 5.07
N SER A 65 -2.93 5.76 4.70
CA SER A 65 -2.29 6.18 3.44
C SER A 65 -2.92 5.55 2.20
N TRP A 66 -3.52 4.36 2.34
CA TRP A 66 -4.14 3.60 1.25
C TRP A 66 -5.20 4.36 0.43
N PRO A 67 -6.22 5.02 1.03
CA PRO A 67 -7.21 5.78 0.27
C PRO A 67 -6.59 6.94 -0.54
N PHE A 68 -5.50 7.55 -0.08
CA PHE A 68 -4.78 8.57 -0.85
C PHE A 68 -4.11 7.98 -2.09
N GLY A 69 -3.49 6.80 -1.95
CA GLY A 69 -2.95 6.05 -3.09
C GLY A 69 -4.01 5.68 -4.12
N LEU A 70 -5.17 5.20 -3.65
CA LEU A 70 -6.31 4.88 -4.52
C LEU A 70 -6.88 6.12 -5.23
N LEU A 71 -6.98 7.25 -4.53
CA LEU A 71 -7.46 8.51 -5.11
C LEU A 71 -6.55 8.97 -6.26
N VAL A 72 -5.24 8.91 -6.05
CA VAL A 72 -4.24 9.20 -7.09
C VAL A 72 -4.37 8.22 -8.27
N ALA A 73 -4.54 6.92 -8.02
CA ALA A 73 -4.72 5.94 -9.09
C ALA A 73 -6.01 6.17 -9.89
N PHE A 74 -7.10 6.53 -9.21
CA PHE A 74 -8.40 6.78 -9.83
C PHE A 74 -8.38 8.00 -10.75
N THR A 75 -7.74 9.10 -10.32
CA THR A 75 -7.60 10.31 -11.14
C THR A 75 -6.75 10.11 -12.40
N ARG A 76 -5.95 9.04 -12.46
CA ARG A 76 -5.14 8.67 -13.64
C ARG A 76 -5.85 7.75 -14.63
N LYS A 77 -7.07 7.26 -14.37
CA LYS A 77 -7.89 6.55 -15.37
C LYS A 77 -8.38 7.52 -16.45
N LYS A 78 -7.54 7.85 -17.42
CA LYS A 78 -8.00 8.47 -18.68
C LYS A 78 -7.10 8.11 -19.87
N LYS A 79 -7.38 6.93 -20.44
CA LYS A 79 -7.50 6.59 -21.88
C LYS A 79 -7.32 5.07 -22.05
N SER A 80 -8.40 4.31 -21.88
CA SER A 80 -8.55 3.10 -22.70
C SER A 80 -8.87 3.62 -24.10
N SER A 81 -7.88 3.68 -24.97
CA SER A 81 -8.13 3.81 -26.40
C SER A 81 -9.06 2.68 -26.80
N ALA A 82 -10.19 3.07 -27.40
CA ALA A 82 -11.16 2.17 -27.99
C ALA A 82 -10.48 1.23 -29.00
N ALA A 83 -11.13 0.08 -29.21
CA ALA A 83 -10.69 -1.12 -29.92
C ALA A 83 -9.92 -0.91 -31.24
N PRO A 84 -9.04 -1.86 -31.66
CA PRO A 84 -8.51 -1.87 -33.02
C PRO A 84 -9.67 -1.97 -34.03
N PRO A 85 -9.60 -1.27 -35.18
CA PRO A 85 -10.59 -1.43 -36.23
C PRO A 85 -10.48 -2.86 -36.75
N TYR A 86 -11.51 -3.68 -36.53
CA TYR A 86 -11.60 -4.92 -37.26
C TYR A 86 -12.01 -4.58 -38.70
N GLU A 87 -11.09 -4.96 -39.58
CA GLU A 87 -11.24 -5.20 -41.00
C GLU A 87 -12.62 -5.79 -41.35
N ASN A 88 -13.31 -5.16 -42.31
CA ASN A 88 -14.21 -5.86 -43.22
C ASN A 88 -14.20 -5.14 -44.57
N SER A 89 -13.27 -5.58 -45.41
CA SER A 89 -13.34 -5.51 -46.86
C SER A 89 -14.62 -6.16 -47.38
N THR A 90 -15.02 -5.71 -48.58
CA THR A 90 -15.89 -6.40 -49.56
C THR A 90 -17.38 -6.47 -49.21
N TYR A 91 -18.19 -5.62 -49.85
CA TYR A 91 -19.43 -5.95 -50.61
C TYR A 91 -20.18 -4.64 -50.92
N ASN A 92 -19.95 -4.07 -52.12
CA ASN A 92 -20.94 -3.52 -53.05
C ASN A 92 -20.21 -2.95 -54.27
#